data_AF-A0A3D0D3N2-F1
#
_entry.id   AF-A0A3D0D3N2-F1
#
_cell.length_a   1.000
_cell.length_b   1.000
_cell.length_c   1.000
_cell.angle_alpha   90.00
_cell.angle_beta   90.00
_cell.angle_gamma   90.00
#
_symmetry.space_group_name_H-M   'P 1'
#
loop_
_entity.id
_entity.type
_entity.pdbx_description
1 polymer ?
#
loop_
_entity_poly.entity_id
_entity_poly.type
_entity_poly.pdbx_seq_one_letter_code
_entity_poly.pdbx_strand_id
1 'polypeptide(L)'
;MAFYLVRARPRRELVAELSHRLEQGEFHQLRPFGHALTHSLQEARWDSAAREAVWEEEDYCTPPLAQERAAVLDRYFENLRVERVREGEGWQQIASLPSLWEPATNPDGEGARP
;
A
#
# COMPACT_ATOMS: atom_id res chain seq x y z
N MET A 1 -9.05 18.29 0.57
CA MET A 1 -8.29 17.02 0.55
C MET A 1 -9.32 15.90 0.59
N ALA A 2 -9.16 14.89 -0.25
CA ALA A 2 -10.02 13.70 -0.24
C ALA A 2 -9.18 12.51 0.21
N PHE A 3 -9.80 11.60 0.96
CA PHE A 3 -9.15 10.39 1.42
C PHE A 3 -9.84 9.19 0.77
N TYR A 4 -9.03 8.22 0.37
CA TYR A 4 -9.53 7.01 -0.25
C TYR A 4 -8.93 5.79 0.43
N LEU A 5 -9.79 4.84 0.78
CA LEU A 5 -9.35 3.47 1.05
C LEU A 5 -9.03 2.83 -0.29
N VAL A 6 -7.77 2.51 -0.50
CA VAL A 6 -7.23 1.90 -1.70
C VAL A 6 -7.07 0.41 -1.48
N ARG A 7 -7.51 -0.38 -2.46
CA ARG A 7 -7.28 -1.82 -2.54
C ARG A 7 -6.63 -2.15 -3.87
N ALA A 8 -5.53 -2.88 -3.86
CA ALA A 8 -4.86 -3.27 -5.09
C ALA A 8 -4.09 -4.58 -4.94
N ARG A 9 -3.92 -5.31 -6.03
CA ARG A 9 -3.13 -6.54 -6.03
C ARG A 9 -1.67 -6.20 -6.32
N PRO A 10 -0.71 -6.48 -5.42
CA PRO A 10 0.70 -6.24 -5.69
C PRO A 10 1.22 -7.20 -6.77
N ARG A 11 2.05 -6.69 -7.67
CA ARG A 11 2.85 -7.47 -8.61
C ARG A 11 3.99 -8.14 -7.86
N ARG A 12 3.89 -9.45 -7.64
CA ARG A 12 4.77 -10.20 -6.72
C ARG A 12 6.26 -10.03 -7.04
N GLU A 13 6.59 -9.95 -8.31
CA GLU A 13 7.94 -9.79 -8.84
C GLU A 13 8.54 -8.40 -8.55
N LEU A 14 7.71 -7.39 -8.25
CA LEU A 14 8.15 -6.02 -7.94
C LEU A 14 8.01 -5.65 -6.47
N VAL A 15 7.43 -6.51 -5.63
CA VAL A 15 7.23 -6.22 -4.18
C VAL A 15 8.55 -5.93 -3.47
N ALA A 16 9.58 -6.75 -3.73
CA ALA A 16 10.89 -6.56 -3.14
C ALA A 16 11.56 -5.24 -3.60
N GLU A 17 11.38 -4.88 -4.87
CA GLU A 17 11.84 -3.58 -5.39
C GLU A 17 11.11 -2.43 -4.70
N LEU A 18 9.78 -2.50 -4.61
CA LEU A 18 8.97 -1.46 -3.97
C LEU A 18 9.37 -1.24 -2.51
N SER A 19 9.49 -2.32 -1.74
CA SER A 19 9.92 -2.29 -0.33
C SER A 19 11.28 -1.60 -0.20
N HIS A 20 12.26 -1.99 -1.01
CA HIS A 20 13.59 -1.38 -0.97
C HIS A 20 13.55 0.13 -1.28
N ARG A 21 12.81 0.55 -2.30
CA ARG A 21 12.70 1.97 -2.68
C ARG A 21 11.99 2.81 -1.62
N LEU A 22 11.01 2.23 -0.92
CA LEU A 22 10.35 2.86 0.23
C LEU A 22 11.32 3.03 1.40
N GLU A 23 12.14 2.03 1.70
CA GLU A 23 13.17 2.10 2.75
C GLU A 23 14.22 3.18 2.45
N GLN A 24 14.60 3.34 1.19
CA GLN A 24 15.52 4.39 0.75
C GLN A 24 14.86 5.78 0.65
N GLY A 25 13.54 5.88 0.86
CA GLY A 25 12.80 7.14 0.77
C GLY A 25 12.78 7.75 -0.63
N GLU A 26 12.91 6.94 -1.69
CA GLU A 26 13.07 7.43 -3.07
C GLU A 26 11.87 8.25 -3.55
N PHE A 27 10.67 7.96 -3.05
CA PHE A 27 9.46 8.67 -3.47
C PHE A 27 9.25 10.00 -2.75
N HIS A 28 9.99 10.31 -1.67
CA HIS A 28 9.87 11.59 -0.95
C HIS A 28 10.13 12.81 -1.83
N GLN A 29 10.92 12.67 -2.88
CA GLN A 29 11.26 13.76 -3.81
C GLN A 29 10.11 14.06 -4.80
N LEU A 30 9.16 13.14 -4.95
CA LEU A 30 7.98 13.36 -5.79
C LEU A 30 7.09 14.45 -5.16
N ARG A 31 6.56 15.32 -6.01
CA ARG A 31 5.68 16.43 -5.60
C ARG A 31 4.39 16.37 -6.42
N PRO A 32 3.24 16.69 -5.81
CA PRO A 32 3.04 17.08 -4.41
C PRO A 32 2.92 15.90 -3.42
N PHE A 33 2.76 14.67 -3.92
CA PHE A 33 2.28 13.52 -3.13
C PHE A 33 3.35 12.63 -2.51
N GLY A 34 4.64 12.84 -2.82
CA GLY A 34 5.69 11.86 -2.51
C GLY A 34 5.81 11.47 -1.03
N HIS A 35 5.64 12.43 -0.12
CA HIS A 35 5.66 12.15 1.32
C HIS A 35 4.44 11.36 1.79
N ALA A 36 3.23 11.77 1.37
CA ALA A 36 1.99 11.09 1.72
C ALA A 36 1.98 9.65 1.18
N LEU A 37 2.29 9.48 -0.11
CA LEU A 37 2.38 8.18 -0.76
C LEU A 37 3.38 7.25 -0.08
N THR A 38 4.57 7.75 0.28
CA THR A 38 5.59 6.92 0.95
C THR A 38 5.08 6.41 2.29
N HIS A 39 4.52 7.31 3.11
CA HIS A 39 3.94 6.96 4.40
C HIS A 39 2.81 5.94 4.26
N SER A 40 1.87 6.19 3.34
CA SER A 40 0.73 5.30 3.10
C SER A 40 1.14 3.90 2.63
N LEU A 41 2.16 3.79 1.77
CA LEU A 41 2.66 2.48 1.34
C LEU A 41 3.48 1.76 2.42
N GLN A 42 4.24 2.49 3.25
CA GLN A 42 4.94 1.89 4.40
C GLN A 42 3.95 1.30 5.42
N GLU A 43 2.81 1.97 5.63
CA GLU A 43 1.74 1.51 6.52
C GLU A 43 0.69 0.62 5.85
N ALA A 44 0.87 0.28 4.58
CA ALA A 44 -0.06 -0.59 3.87
C ALA A 44 -0.21 -1.95 4.59
N ARG A 45 -1.43 -2.48 4.56
CA ARG A 45 -1.81 -3.74 5.18
C ARG A 45 -2.08 -4.83 4.15
N TRP A 46 -1.95 -6.08 4.55
CA TRP A 46 -2.21 -7.25 3.72
C TRP A 46 -3.55 -7.90 4.08
N ASP A 47 -4.48 -7.92 3.12
CA ASP A 47 -5.71 -8.69 3.18
C ASP A 47 -5.47 -10.06 2.54
N SER A 48 -5.23 -11.08 3.36
CA SER A 48 -4.94 -12.45 2.88
C SER A 48 -6.13 -13.13 2.21
N ALA A 49 -7.35 -12.76 2.59
CA ALA A 49 -8.58 -13.31 2.00
C ALA A 49 -8.78 -12.79 0.59
N ALA A 50 -8.57 -11.50 0.36
CA ALA A 50 -8.63 -10.88 -0.97
C ALA A 50 -7.33 -11.04 -1.79
N ARG A 51 -6.20 -11.33 -1.12
CA ARG A 51 -4.83 -11.26 -1.67
C ARG A 51 -4.47 -9.88 -2.20
N GLU A 52 -4.83 -8.85 -1.45
CA GLU A 52 -4.69 -7.45 -1.82
C GLU A 52 -3.92 -6.67 -0.76
N ALA A 53 -3.14 -5.69 -1.22
CA ALA A 53 -2.64 -4.60 -0.39
C ALA A 53 -3.76 -3.59 -0.17
N VAL A 54 -3.87 -3.07 1.06
CA VAL A 54 -4.90 -2.12 1.45
C VAL A 54 -4.28 -0.97 2.24
N TRP A 55 -4.58 0.27 1.88
CA TRP A 55 -4.08 1.47 2.56
C TRP A 55 -5.04 2.65 2.40
N GLU A 56 -4.94 3.66 3.26
CA GLU A 56 -5.60 4.94 3.03
C GLU A 56 -4.64 5.89 2.32
N GLU A 57 -5.12 6.59 1.29
CA GLU A 57 -4.33 7.52 0.50
C GLU A 57 -4.96 8.92 0.54
N GLU A 58 -4.12 9.91 0.77
CA GLU A 58 -4.49 11.32 0.70
C GLU A 58 -4.35 11.81 -0.75
N ASP A 59 -5.41 12.40 -1.30
CA ASP A 59 -5.46 12.79 -2.70
C ASP A 59 -5.89 14.25 -2.88
N TYR A 60 -5.22 14.86 -3.86
CA TYR A 60 -5.39 16.26 -4.28
C TYR A 60 -5.84 16.37 -5.74
N CYS A 61 -5.99 15.25 -6.45
CA CYS A 61 -6.25 15.20 -7.88
C CYS A 61 -7.74 15.05 -8.24
N THR A 62 -8.03 15.25 -9.52
CA THR A 62 -9.28 14.79 -10.16
C THR A 62 -8.93 14.36 -11.59
N PRO A 63 -9.10 13.08 -11.97
CA PRO A 63 -9.64 11.95 -11.19
C PRO A 63 -8.72 11.52 -10.03
N PRO A 64 -9.24 10.78 -9.03
CA PRO A 64 -8.47 10.46 -7.84
C PRO A 64 -7.20 9.66 -8.12
N LEU A 65 -6.11 10.00 -7.43
CA LEU A 65 -4.82 9.34 -7.51
C LEU A 65 -4.14 9.38 -8.88
N ALA A 66 -4.53 10.30 -9.76
CA ALA A 66 -4.04 10.30 -11.15
C ALA A 66 -2.51 10.42 -11.23
N GLN A 67 -1.89 11.22 -10.37
CA GLN A 67 -0.45 11.47 -10.40
C GLN A 67 0.32 10.31 -9.74
N GLU A 68 -0.17 9.81 -8.62
CA GLU A 68 0.35 8.68 -7.86
C GLU A 68 0.32 7.41 -8.71
N ARG A 69 -0.79 7.17 -9.42
CA ARG A 69 -0.97 6.06 -10.37
C ARG A 69 0.06 6.11 -11.49
N ALA A 70 0.14 7.26 -12.18
CA ALA A 70 1.04 7.42 -13.30
C ALA A 70 2.53 7.32 -12.91
N ALA A 71 2.89 7.80 -11.71
CA ALA A 71 4.28 7.84 -11.26
C ALA A 71 4.74 6.54 -10.58
N VAL A 72 3.87 5.88 -9.81
CA VAL A 72 4.25 4.78 -8.91
C VAL A 72 3.25 3.64 -8.94
N LEU A 73 1.96 3.88 -8.62
CA LEU A 73 1.05 2.79 -8.24
C LEU A 73 0.79 1.79 -9.38
N ASP A 74 0.61 2.25 -10.62
CA ASP A 74 0.30 1.34 -11.74
C ASP A 74 1.51 0.45 -12.13
N ARG A 75 2.73 0.86 -11.75
CA ARG A 75 3.93 0.02 -11.91
C ARG A 75 3.91 -1.16 -10.95
N TYR A 76 3.53 -0.97 -9.69
CA TYR A 76 3.68 -1.98 -8.64
C TYR A 76 2.40 -2.75 -8.34
N PHE A 77 1.25 -2.21 -8.71
CA PHE A 77 -0.06 -2.77 -8.37
C PHE A 77 -0.92 -2.95 -9.62
N GLU A 78 -1.88 -3.87 -9.49
CA GLU A 78 -2.90 -4.16 -10.48
C GLU A 78 -4.28 -4.08 -9.83
N ASN A 79 -5.32 -3.87 -10.65
CA ASN A 79 -6.72 -3.85 -10.19
C ASN A 79 -6.98 -2.85 -9.06
N LEU A 80 -6.34 -1.67 -9.11
CA LEU A 80 -6.47 -0.65 -8.07
C LEU A 80 -7.91 -0.09 -8.03
N ARG A 81 -8.57 -0.30 -6.90
CA ARG A 81 -9.90 0.20 -6.56
C ARG A 81 -9.80 1.20 -5.42
N VAL A 82 -10.68 2.20 -5.45
CA VAL A 82 -10.73 3.26 -4.44
C VAL A 82 -12.15 3.40 -3.91
N GLU A 83 -12.25 3.61 -2.60
CA GLU A 83 -13.49 3.98 -1.91
C GLU A 83 -13.25 5.25 -1.12
N ARG A 84 -14.13 6.26 -1.27
CA ARG A 84 -13.97 7.52 -0.54
C ARG A 84 -14.28 7.32 0.93
N VAL A 85 -13.38 7.72 1.80
CA VAL A 85 -13.51 7.65 3.27
C VAL A 85 -13.25 9.02 3.90
N ARG A 86 -13.55 9.16 5.19
CA ARG A 86 -13.03 10.28 5.99
C ARG A 86 -11.56 10.03 6.34
N GLU A 87 -10.85 11.11 6.64
CA GLU A 87 -9.48 11.03 7.14
C GLU A 87 -9.39 10.07 8.33
N GLY A 88 -8.47 9.11 8.26
CA GLY A 88 -8.23 8.10 9.29
C GLY A 88 -9.25 6.97 9.36
N GLU A 89 -10.39 7.08 8.68
CA GLU A 89 -11.42 6.04 8.68
C GLU A 89 -10.94 4.77 7.94
N GLY A 90 -10.22 4.94 6.82
CA GLY A 90 -9.62 3.83 6.10
C GLY A 90 -8.60 3.09 6.96
N TRP A 91 -7.74 3.83 7.68
CA TRP A 91 -6.80 3.25 8.64
C TRP A 91 -7.50 2.47 9.76
N GLN A 92 -8.60 3.00 10.31
CA GLN A 92 -9.38 2.30 11.33
C GLN A 92 -9.99 0.99 10.82
N GLN A 93 -10.49 0.98 9.58
CA GLN A 93 -11.09 -0.21 8.97
C GLN A 93 -10.08 -1.35 8.78
N ILE A 94 -8.82 -1.02 8.51
CA ILE A 94 -7.76 -2.01 8.23
C ILE A 94 -6.80 -2.25 9.39
N ALA A 95 -7.06 -1.67 10.56
CA ALA A 95 -6.16 -1.73 11.72
C ALA A 95 -5.87 -3.15 12.22
N SER A 96 -6.77 -4.11 11.96
CA SER A 96 -6.60 -5.52 12.35
C SER A 96 -5.83 -6.36 11.33
N LEU A 97 -5.58 -5.83 10.13
CA LEU A 97 -4.83 -6.53 9.09
C LEU A 97 -3.32 -6.45 9.40
N PRO A 98 -2.54 -7.51 9.09
CA PRO A 98 -1.09 -7.49 9.22
C PRO A 98 -0.46 -6.50 8.24
N SER A 99 0.79 -6.11 8.50
CA SER A 99 1.55 -5.27 7.57
C SER A 99 1.74 -5.99 6.22
N LEU A 100 1.73 -5.21 5.12
CA LEU A 100 2.08 -5.71 3.79
C LEU A 100 3.50 -6.27 3.73
N TRP A 101 4.39 -5.74 4.57
CA TRP A 101 5.82 -6.04 4.57
C TRP A 101 6.19 -7.12 5.59
N GLU A 102 5.26 -7.56 6.43
CA GLU A 102 5.50 -8.68 7.31
C GLU A 102 5.52 -9.99 6.51
N PRO A 103 6.49 -10.88 6.77
CA PRO A 103 6.48 -12.19 6.16
C PRO A 103 5.18 -12.89 6.56
N ALA A 104 4.47 -13.48 5.59
CA ALA A 104 3.30 -14.28 5.85
C ALA A 104 3.64 -15.31 6.92
N THR A 105 3.14 -15.11 8.14
CA THR A 105 3.40 -16.01 9.26
C THR A 105 2.83 -17.35 8.86
N ASN A 106 3.70 -18.30 8.53
CA ASN A 106 3.32 -19.63 8.11
C ASN A 106 2.50 -20.25 9.26
N PRO A 107 1.21 -20.60 9.07
CA PRO A 107 0.44 -21.25 10.13
C PRO A 107 0.95 -22.68 10.41
N ASP A 108 1.70 -23.25 9.47
CA ASP A 108 2.35 -24.54 9.61
C ASP A 108 3.78 -24.33 10.12
N GLY A 109 3.90 -24.18 11.44
CA GLY A 109 5.17 -24.30 12.15
C GLY A 109 5.66 -25.75 12.13
N GLU A 110 6.17 -26.22 11.00
CA GLU A 110 6.99 -27.42 10.94
C GLU A 110 8.34 -27.06 10.30
N GLY A 111 9.38 -27.07 11.14
CA GLY A 111 10.72 -26.64 10.77
C GLY A 111 11.64 -26.60 11.97
N ALA A 112 11.83 -27.76 12.59
CA ALA A 112 12.85 -27.96 13.59
C ALA A 112 14.26 -27.70 13.02
N ARG A 113 15.07 -26.93 13.79
CA ARG A 113 16.51 -27.12 14.07
C ARG A 113 17.52 -26.92 12.92
N PRO A 114 18.83 -26.75 13.18
CA PRO A 114 19.67 -27.16 14.34
C PRO A 114 19.62 -26.26 15.58
#